data_AF-A0A8J7P2B2-F1
#
_entry.id   AF-A0A8J7P2B2-F1
#
_cell.length_a   1.000
_cell.length_b   1.000
_cell.length_c   1.000
_cell.angle_alpha   90.00
_cell.angle_beta   90.00
_cell.angle_gamma   90.00
#
_symmetry.space_group_name_H-M   'P 1'
#
loop_
_entity.id
_entity.type
_entity.pdbx_description
1 polymer ?
#
loop_
_entity_poly.entity_id
_entity_poly.type
_entity_poly.pdbx_seq_one_letter_code
_entity_poly.pdbx_strand_id
1 'polypeptide(L)'
;MKFKSVTFINCTFQNCSFDNVTSLGTYFRSCVFIENFFFNTDIDDSKFINTETINNTFHQNKTGCQMTFDDDYSAYWVYFVNFLGTLAVLPGNIVSALLMDKIGRLTMLGGSMVLSGISCFFLWFGNSESMMIGMLCLYNGLTISAWNSLDVITVELYPTDRRATGFGFCNALCKLAAVLGNLIFGSLVGITKAIPILLASTVLVCGGLVGLRLPDTRSNVLM
;
A
#
# COMPACT_ATOMS: atom_id res chain seq x y z
N MET A 1 1.63 20.45 -21.37
CA MET A 1 0.30 20.35 -20.69
C MET A 1 -0.05 18.88 -20.51
N LYS A 2 -0.74 18.47 -19.44
CA LYS A 2 -1.11 17.05 -19.22
C LYS A 2 -2.63 16.91 -19.06
N PHE A 3 -3.29 16.17 -19.96
CA PHE A 3 -4.67 15.74 -19.83
C PHE A 3 -4.68 14.29 -19.33
N LYS A 4 -5.37 14.03 -18.21
CA LYS A 4 -5.51 12.69 -17.63
C LYS A 4 -6.98 12.30 -17.59
N SER A 5 -7.34 11.23 -18.30
CA SER A 5 -8.71 10.67 -18.32
C SER A 5 -9.82 11.69 -18.62
N VAL A 6 -9.56 12.63 -19.54
CA VAL A 6 -10.53 13.65 -19.95
C VAL A 6 -11.18 13.25 -21.27
N THR A 7 -12.50 13.37 -21.41
CA THR A 7 -13.16 13.19 -22.70
C THR A 7 -13.76 14.52 -23.16
N PHE A 8 -13.28 15.04 -24.27
CA PHE A 8 -13.84 16.21 -24.92
C PHE A 8 -14.95 15.76 -25.86
N ILE A 9 -16.14 16.37 -25.75
CA ILE A 9 -17.32 15.97 -26.51
C ILE A 9 -17.88 17.22 -27.20
N ASN A 10 -18.08 17.15 -28.52
CA ASN A 10 -18.69 18.22 -29.31
C ASN A 10 -17.97 19.58 -29.14
N CYS A 11 -16.63 19.55 -29.09
CA CYS A 11 -15.80 20.75 -28.94
C CYS A 11 -15.19 21.15 -30.28
N THR A 12 -15.07 22.46 -30.52
CA THR A 12 -14.39 23.01 -31.70
C THR A 12 -13.08 23.67 -31.27
N PHE A 13 -11.98 23.23 -31.86
CA PHE A 13 -10.64 23.79 -31.66
C PHE A 13 -10.19 24.46 -32.97
N GLN A 14 -10.01 25.77 -32.93
CA GLN A 14 -9.62 26.56 -34.11
C GLN A 14 -8.36 27.36 -33.81
N ASN A 15 -7.37 27.30 -34.71
CA ASN A 15 -6.12 28.08 -34.64
C ASN A 15 -5.39 27.95 -33.28
N CYS A 16 -5.37 26.75 -32.70
CA CYS A 16 -4.69 26.46 -31.44
C CYS A 16 -3.34 25.75 -31.67
N SER A 17 -2.33 26.09 -30.86
CA SER A 17 -1.04 25.37 -30.82
C SER A 17 -0.99 24.44 -29.61
N PHE A 18 -0.79 23.15 -29.87
CA PHE A 18 -0.62 22.10 -28.86
C PHE A 18 0.87 21.73 -28.80
N ASP A 19 1.60 22.39 -27.89
CA ASP A 19 3.02 22.16 -27.69
C ASP A 19 3.27 21.29 -26.44
N ASN A 20 3.99 20.17 -26.61
CA ASN A 20 4.35 19.24 -25.51
C ASN A 20 3.13 18.81 -24.68
N VAL A 21 2.07 18.38 -25.36
CA VAL A 21 0.83 17.90 -24.72
C VAL A 21 0.87 16.38 -24.59
N THR A 22 0.58 15.89 -23.38
CA THR A 22 0.38 14.46 -23.09
C THR A 22 -1.09 14.24 -22.71
N SER A 23 -1.75 13.27 -23.33
CA SER A 23 -3.19 13.06 -23.32
C SER A 23 -3.51 11.60 -22.97
N LEU A 24 -3.17 11.21 -21.74
CA LEU A 24 -3.30 9.85 -21.23
C LEU A 24 -4.75 9.53 -20.91
N GLY A 25 -5.28 8.44 -21.51
CA GLY A 25 -6.69 8.05 -21.38
C GLY A 25 -7.68 9.13 -21.83
N THR A 26 -7.22 10.09 -22.64
CA THR A 26 -8.01 11.25 -23.07
C THR A 26 -8.52 11.03 -24.50
N TYR A 27 -9.81 11.31 -24.73
CA TYR A 27 -10.46 11.08 -26.02
C TYR A 27 -11.19 12.32 -26.52
N PHE A 28 -11.22 12.51 -27.83
CA PHE A 28 -11.98 13.56 -28.50
C PHE A 28 -13.12 12.91 -29.27
N ARG A 29 -14.37 13.21 -28.91
CA ARG A 29 -15.58 12.63 -29.50
C ARG A 29 -16.42 13.70 -30.19
N SER A 30 -16.68 13.52 -31.49
CA SER A 30 -17.49 14.47 -32.26
C SER A 30 -16.95 15.92 -32.22
N CYS A 31 -15.64 16.08 -32.10
CA CYS A 31 -14.96 17.37 -32.09
C CYS A 31 -14.53 17.79 -33.49
N VAL A 32 -14.30 19.09 -33.69
CA VAL A 32 -13.82 19.66 -34.96
C VAL A 32 -12.52 20.41 -34.72
N PHE A 33 -11.46 20.08 -35.45
CA PHE A 33 -10.15 20.74 -35.38
C PHE A 33 -9.85 21.47 -36.69
N ILE A 34 -9.71 22.80 -36.64
CA ILE A 34 -9.45 23.67 -37.79
C ILE A 34 -8.13 24.42 -37.61
N GLU A 35 -7.18 24.27 -38.53
CA GLU A 35 -5.93 25.04 -38.56
C GLU A 35 -5.10 24.97 -37.26
N ASN A 36 -5.09 23.83 -36.59
CA ASN A 36 -4.31 23.64 -35.37
C ASN A 36 -2.91 23.11 -35.65
N PHE A 37 -1.97 23.53 -34.81
CA PHE A 37 -0.58 23.11 -34.85
C PHE A 37 -0.28 22.15 -33.70
N PHE A 38 0.22 20.95 -33.99
CA PHE A 38 0.58 19.94 -33.00
C PHE A 38 2.09 19.70 -33.02
N PHE A 39 2.75 19.94 -31.89
CA PHE A 39 4.20 19.78 -31.76
C PHE A 39 4.58 18.93 -30.54
N ASN A 40 5.28 17.82 -30.79
CA ASN A 40 5.73 16.87 -29.75
C ASN A 40 4.59 16.40 -28.83
N THR A 41 3.41 16.15 -29.41
CA THR A 41 2.22 15.65 -28.71
C THR A 41 2.13 14.12 -28.77
N ASP A 42 1.21 13.53 -28.02
CA ASP A 42 0.84 12.11 -28.08
C ASP A 42 -0.59 11.91 -28.63
N ILE A 43 -1.13 12.93 -29.31
CA ILE A 43 -2.49 12.92 -29.86
C ILE A 43 -2.42 12.31 -31.26
N ASP A 44 -2.81 11.05 -31.40
CA ASP A 44 -2.85 10.34 -32.68
C ASP A 44 -4.29 10.04 -33.13
N ASP A 45 -4.41 9.42 -34.31
CA ASP A 45 -5.70 9.05 -34.91
C ASP A 45 -6.56 8.14 -34.02
N SER A 46 -5.95 7.36 -33.10
CA SER A 46 -6.69 6.47 -32.20
C SER A 46 -7.50 7.23 -31.13
N LYS A 47 -7.12 8.48 -30.82
CA LYS A 47 -7.79 9.31 -29.82
C LYS A 47 -8.93 10.15 -30.41
N PHE A 48 -9.05 10.16 -31.73
CA PHE A 48 -10.05 10.90 -32.51
C PHE A 48 -11.23 9.99 -32.89
N ILE A 49 -12.36 10.14 -32.19
CA ILE A 49 -13.57 9.33 -32.42
C ILE A 49 -14.64 10.22 -33.08
N ASN A 50 -14.96 9.94 -34.34
CA ASN A 50 -15.92 10.73 -35.13
C ASN A 50 -15.59 12.23 -35.17
N THR A 51 -14.30 12.59 -35.21
CA THR A 51 -13.85 13.99 -35.22
C THR A 51 -13.40 14.42 -36.61
N GLU A 52 -13.72 15.64 -37.01
CA GLU A 52 -13.28 16.20 -38.28
C GLU A 52 -12.00 17.04 -38.09
N THR A 53 -10.97 16.76 -38.89
CA THR A 53 -9.68 17.47 -38.87
C THR A 53 -9.46 18.20 -40.20
N ILE A 54 -9.51 19.53 -40.17
CA ILE A 54 -9.37 20.41 -41.34
C ILE A 54 -8.06 21.19 -41.23
N ASN A 55 -7.15 20.98 -42.21
CA ASN A 55 -5.91 21.74 -42.37
C ASN A 55 -5.01 21.81 -41.12
N ASN A 56 -4.88 20.71 -40.38
CA ASN A 56 -4.04 20.65 -39.18
C ASN A 56 -2.63 20.14 -39.52
N THR A 57 -1.62 20.68 -38.85
CA THR A 57 -0.21 20.32 -39.05
C THR A 57 0.31 19.55 -37.85
N PHE A 58 0.92 18.39 -38.08
CA PHE A 58 1.50 17.53 -37.04
C PHE A 58 3.02 17.43 -37.22
N HIS A 59 3.78 17.96 -36.27
CA HIS A 59 5.24 17.91 -36.26
C HIS A 59 5.77 17.12 -35.05
N GLN A 60 6.62 16.11 -35.31
CA GLN A 60 7.25 15.26 -34.29
C GLN A 60 6.24 14.60 -33.33
N ASN A 61 5.10 14.15 -33.86
CA ASN A 61 4.07 13.51 -33.04
C ASN A 61 4.55 12.13 -32.55
N LYS A 62 4.37 11.87 -31.26
CA LYS A 62 4.70 10.59 -30.63
C LYS A 62 3.60 9.59 -30.95
N THR A 63 3.79 8.80 -31.99
CA THR A 63 2.84 7.76 -32.41
C THR A 63 3.18 6.41 -31.79
N GLY A 64 2.16 5.65 -31.41
CA GLY A 64 2.29 4.33 -30.76
C GLY A 64 2.30 4.37 -29.22
N CYS A 65 2.32 3.19 -28.61
CA CYS A 65 2.38 3.03 -27.16
C CYS A 65 3.77 3.44 -26.62
N GLN A 66 3.97 4.72 -26.36
CA GLN A 66 5.11 5.16 -25.59
C GLN A 66 4.84 4.87 -24.11
N MET A 67 5.63 3.96 -23.54
CA MET A 67 5.74 3.77 -22.08
C MET A 67 6.23 5.09 -21.48
N THR A 68 5.30 5.96 -21.11
CA THR A 68 5.59 7.27 -20.54
C THR A 68 5.71 7.10 -19.04
N PHE A 69 6.95 7.05 -18.54
CA PHE A 69 7.29 6.99 -17.10
C PHE A 69 6.82 8.23 -16.30
N ASP A 70 6.18 9.20 -16.96
CA ASP A 70 5.60 10.39 -16.34
C ASP A 70 4.31 10.10 -15.52
N ASP A 71 3.62 8.98 -15.77
CA ASP A 71 2.57 8.44 -14.89
C ASP A 71 3.13 7.51 -13.80
N ASP A 72 4.39 7.08 -13.95
CA ASP A 72 5.06 6.22 -12.97
C ASP A 72 5.58 6.98 -11.75
N TYR A 73 5.57 8.31 -11.69
CA TYR A 73 5.99 9.00 -10.46
C TYR A 73 5.18 8.51 -9.25
N SER A 74 3.86 8.35 -9.40
CA SER A 74 2.98 7.76 -8.38
C SER A 74 3.24 6.27 -8.15
N ALA A 75 3.50 5.49 -9.20
CA ALA A 75 3.74 4.05 -9.08
C ALA A 75 5.09 3.78 -8.40
N TYR A 76 6.16 4.42 -8.88
CA TYR A 76 7.49 4.44 -8.28
C TYR A 76 7.43 4.80 -6.81
N TRP A 77 6.63 5.82 -6.43
CA TRP A 77 6.52 6.22 -5.04
C TRP A 77 5.87 5.15 -4.16
N VAL A 78 4.83 4.48 -4.66
CA VAL A 78 4.23 3.33 -3.95
C VAL A 78 5.23 2.18 -3.79
N TYR A 79 5.99 1.86 -4.85
CA TYR A 79 7.01 0.82 -4.78
C TYR A 79 8.16 1.20 -3.84
N PHE A 80 8.58 2.46 -3.84
CA PHE A 80 9.64 2.97 -2.98
C PHE A 80 9.23 2.94 -1.51
N VAL A 81 8.01 3.38 -1.19
CA VAL A 81 7.45 3.30 0.17
C VAL A 81 7.34 1.83 0.63
N ASN A 82 6.90 0.94 -0.24
CA ASN A 82 6.87 -0.50 0.07
C ASN A 82 8.27 -1.07 0.30
N PHE A 83 9.24 -0.71 -0.54
CA PHE A 83 10.64 -1.09 -0.39
C PHE A 83 11.23 -0.60 0.94
N LEU A 84 10.96 0.64 1.34
CA LEU A 84 11.39 1.14 2.65
C LEU A 84 10.71 0.38 3.81
N GLY A 85 9.42 0.07 3.66
CA GLY A 85 8.68 -0.74 4.62
C GLY A 85 9.27 -2.13 4.80
N THR A 86 9.59 -2.83 3.72
CA THR A 86 10.23 -4.16 3.77
C THR A 86 11.68 -4.09 4.24
N LEU A 87 12.42 -3.02 3.92
CA LEU A 87 13.76 -2.80 4.44
C LEU A 87 13.75 -2.67 5.97
N ALA A 88 12.72 -2.05 6.54
CA ALA A 88 12.54 -1.92 7.99
C ALA A 88 12.22 -3.25 8.71
N VAL A 89 11.81 -4.29 7.97
CA VAL A 89 11.59 -5.64 8.51
C VAL A 89 12.91 -6.30 8.93
N LEU A 90 14.00 -6.07 8.20
CA LEU A 90 15.33 -6.61 8.52
C LEU A 90 15.83 -6.23 9.92
N PRO A 91 15.90 -4.92 10.30
CA PRO A 91 16.28 -4.55 11.65
C PRO A 91 15.25 -5.04 12.68
N GLY A 92 13.95 -5.06 12.35
CA GLY A 92 12.92 -5.64 13.23
C GLY A 92 13.19 -7.11 13.58
N ASN A 93 13.61 -7.91 12.60
CA ASN A 93 14.00 -9.31 12.81
C ASN A 93 15.23 -9.44 13.73
N ILE A 94 16.29 -8.66 13.48
CA ILE A 94 17.50 -8.68 14.30
C ILE A 94 17.19 -8.30 15.75
N VAL A 95 16.42 -7.21 15.93
CA VAL A 95 15.94 -6.73 17.23
C VAL A 95 15.12 -7.80 17.93
N SER A 96 14.25 -8.50 17.19
CA SER A 96 13.45 -9.59 17.75
C SER A 96 14.30 -10.75 18.25
N ALA A 97 15.29 -11.19 17.47
CA ALA A 97 16.18 -12.28 17.87
C ALA A 97 16.97 -11.92 19.14
N LEU A 98 17.50 -10.69 19.22
CA LEU A 98 18.32 -10.25 20.36
C LEU A 98 17.50 -10.00 21.64
N LEU A 99 16.30 -9.43 21.52
CA LEU A 99 15.48 -9.06 22.68
C LEU A 99 14.65 -10.22 23.21
N MET A 100 14.30 -11.18 22.35
CA MET A 100 13.49 -12.34 22.74
C MET A 100 14.18 -13.19 23.81
N ASP A 101 15.49 -13.35 23.72
CA ASP A 101 16.29 -14.08 24.72
C ASP A 101 16.42 -13.32 26.05
N LYS A 102 16.30 -11.99 26.03
CA LYS A 102 16.59 -11.13 27.18
C LYS A 102 15.35 -10.69 27.97
N ILE A 103 14.26 -10.36 27.27
CA ILE A 103 13.06 -9.72 27.83
C ILE A 103 11.93 -10.74 28.08
N GLY A 104 12.01 -11.92 27.47
CA GLY A 104 10.97 -12.95 27.52
C GLY A 104 10.09 -12.90 26.28
N ARG A 105 9.61 -14.07 25.82
CA ARG A 105 8.87 -14.19 24.56
C ARG A 105 7.51 -13.50 24.59
N LEU A 106 6.82 -13.60 25.73
CA LEU A 106 5.44 -13.17 25.90
C LEU A 106 5.31 -11.65 26.08
N THR A 107 6.23 -11.07 26.86
CA THR A 107 6.42 -9.62 27.01
C THR A 107 6.85 -8.96 25.70
N MET A 108 7.67 -9.64 24.90
CA MET A 108 8.06 -9.18 23.58
C MET A 108 6.85 -9.14 22.62
N LEU A 109 6.08 -10.23 22.54
CA LEU A 109 4.85 -10.29 21.72
C LEU A 109 3.87 -9.19 22.10
N GLY A 110 3.52 -9.08 23.39
CA GLY A 110 2.57 -8.09 23.85
C GLY A 110 3.08 -6.65 23.70
N GLY A 111 4.34 -6.40 24.07
CA GLY A 111 4.96 -5.07 23.98
C GLY A 111 5.07 -4.56 22.55
N SER A 112 5.48 -5.42 21.61
CA SER A 112 5.59 -5.06 20.19
C SER A 112 4.23 -4.85 19.53
N MET A 113 3.20 -5.63 19.89
CA MET A 113 1.82 -5.42 19.42
C MET A 113 1.21 -4.11 19.94
N VAL A 114 1.42 -3.77 21.21
CA VAL A 114 0.94 -2.49 21.75
C VAL A 114 1.68 -1.32 21.12
N LEU A 115 3.01 -1.42 20.98
CA LEU A 115 3.82 -0.35 20.39
C LEU A 115 3.51 -0.13 18.91
N SER A 116 3.27 -1.20 18.14
CA SER A 116 2.81 -1.10 16.74
C SER A 116 1.40 -0.48 16.64
N GLY A 117 0.49 -0.81 17.57
CA GLY A 117 -0.82 -0.17 17.66
C GLY A 117 -0.73 1.34 17.95
N ILE A 118 0.19 1.76 18.83
CA ILE A 118 0.47 3.18 19.11
C ILE A 118 1.04 3.86 17.86
N SER A 119 2.01 3.27 17.17
CA SER A 119 2.55 3.80 15.91
C SER A 119 1.47 3.95 14.83
N CYS A 120 0.55 2.98 14.74
CA CYS A 120 -0.58 3.04 13.83
C CYS A 120 -1.54 4.20 14.17
N PHE A 121 -1.79 4.45 15.44
CA PHE A 121 -2.59 5.61 15.87
C PHE A 121 -1.91 6.94 15.50
N PHE A 122 -0.58 7.04 15.60
CA PHE A 122 0.15 8.24 15.19
C PHE A 122 0.12 8.51 13.67
N LEU A 123 -0.15 7.50 12.83
CA LEU A 123 -0.36 7.72 11.39
C LEU A 123 -1.57 8.62 11.11
N TRP A 124 -2.58 8.64 12.00
CA TRP A 124 -3.73 9.53 11.87
C TRP A 124 -3.37 11.01 12.04
N PHE A 125 -2.35 11.33 12.85
CA PHE A 125 -1.85 12.69 13.09
C PHE A 125 -0.72 13.11 12.14
N GLY A 126 -0.29 12.23 11.24
CA GLY A 126 0.81 12.48 10.32
C GLY A 126 0.40 13.48 9.23
N ASN A 127 0.69 14.76 9.42
CA ASN A 127 0.48 15.80 8.40
C ASN A 127 1.61 15.89 7.36
N SER A 128 2.74 15.20 7.59
CA SER A 128 3.91 15.21 6.70
C SER A 128 4.17 13.83 6.10
N GLU A 129 4.50 13.79 4.80
CA GLU A 129 4.82 12.56 4.06
C GLU A 129 5.98 11.79 4.71
N SER A 130 7.01 12.49 5.17
CA SER A 130 8.17 11.88 5.83
C SER A 130 7.81 11.22 7.16
N MET A 131 6.89 11.83 7.92
CA MET A 131 6.41 11.27 9.19
C MET A 131 5.57 10.02 8.97
N MET A 132 4.73 10.00 7.93
CA MET A 132 3.95 8.81 7.57
C MET A 132 4.84 7.64 7.18
N ILE A 133 5.87 7.87 6.36
CA ILE A 133 6.81 6.82 5.95
C ILE A 133 7.60 6.32 7.16
N GLY A 134 8.09 7.21 8.02
CA GLY A 134 8.78 6.82 9.24
C GLY A 134 7.93 5.95 10.17
N MET A 135 6.67 6.33 10.38
CA MET A 135 5.72 5.55 11.20
C MET A 135 5.35 4.21 10.54
N LEU A 136 5.25 4.14 9.21
CA LEU A 136 5.03 2.90 8.47
C LEU A 136 6.22 1.93 8.65
N CYS A 137 7.44 2.44 8.56
CA CYS A 137 8.65 1.63 8.79
C CYS A 137 8.71 1.11 10.23
N LEU A 138 8.41 1.97 11.22
CA LEU A 138 8.32 1.57 12.63
C LEU A 138 7.25 0.50 12.85
N TYR A 139 6.06 0.69 12.27
CA TYR A 139 4.97 -0.27 12.33
C TYR A 139 5.38 -1.64 11.76
N ASN A 140 6.00 -1.69 10.57
CA ASN A 140 6.45 -2.94 9.96
C ASN A 140 7.53 -3.63 10.79
N GLY A 141 8.52 -2.87 11.29
CA GLY A 141 9.59 -3.41 12.14
C GLY A 141 9.08 -3.98 13.46
N LEU A 142 8.08 -3.35 14.09
CA LEU A 142 7.46 -3.85 15.32
C LEU A 142 6.55 -5.04 15.06
N THR A 143 5.78 -5.02 13.97
CA THR A 143 4.84 -6.10 13.64
C THR A 143 5.56 -7.39 13.30
N ILE A 144 6.68 -7.34 12.56
CA ILE A 144 7.47 -8.56 12.31
C ILE A 144 8.06 -9.13 13.59
N SER A 145 8.44 -8.26 14.51
CA SER A 145 9.00 -8.66 15.79
C SER A 145 7.96 -9.41 16.65
N ALA A 146 6.70 -8.98 16.60
CA ALA A 146 5.56 -9.67 17.20
C ALA A 146 5.31 -11.03 16.53
N TRP A 147 5.37 -11.07 15.19
CA TRP A 147 5.14 -12.27 14.39
C TRP A 147 6.15 -13.38 14.73
N ASN A 148 7.45 -13.05 14.76
CA ASN A 148 8.50 -14.00 15.15
C ASN A 148 8.26 -14.55 16.56
N SER A 149 7.84 -13.68 17.49
CA SER A 149 7.54 -14.11 18.85
C SER A 149 6.35 -15.06 18.93
N LEU A 150 5.31 -14.80 18.14
CA LEU A 150 4.12 -15.64 18.04
C LEU A 150 4.46 -17.02 17.49
N ASP A 151 5.28 -17.09 16.44
CA ASP A 151 5.71 -18.35 15.84
C ASP A 151 6.47 -19.22 16.86
N VAL A 152 7.37 -18.63 17.65
CA VAL A 152 8.09 -19.38 18.68
C VAL A 152 7.18 -19.80 19.84
N ILE A 153 6.29 -18.94 20.32
CA ILE A 153 5.35 -19.29 21.40
C ILE A 153 4.43 -20.44 20.97
N THR A 154 3.94 -20.40 19.72
CA THR A 154 3.07 -21.43 19.18
C THR A 154 3.75 -22.79 19.20
N VAL A 155 5.06 -22.82 18.92
CA VAL A 155 5.80 -24.07 18.88
C VAL A 155 6.23 -24.60 20.25
N GLU A 156 6.35 -23.73 21.24
CA GLU A 156 6.64 -24.11 22.63
C GLU A 156 5.37 -24.58 23.35
N LEU A 157 4.19 -24.10 22.95
CA LEU A 157 2.92 -24.46 23.59
C LEU A 157 2.42 -25.88 23.24
N TYR A 158 2.75 -26.37 22.05
CA TYR A 158 2.24 -27.65 21.55
C TYR A 158 3.29 -28.76 21.60
N PRO A 159 2.93 -29.98 22.08
CA PRO A 159 3.83 -31.12 22.09
C PRO A 159 4.21 -31.54 20.66
N THR A 160 5.40 -32.13 20.51
CA THR A 160 6.03 -32.48 19.22
C THR A 160 5.09 -33.19 18.24
N ASP A 161 4.26 -34.11 18.74
CA ASP A 161 3.35 -34.92 17.92
C ASP A 161 2.17 -34.14 17.33
N ARG A 162 1.81 -32.98 17.91
CA ARG A 162 0.63 -32.18 17.52
C ARG A 162 0.98 -30.77 17.05
N ARG A 163 2.25 -30.36 17.16
CA ARG A 163 2.75 -29.03 16.80
C ARG A 163 2.42 -28.62 15.36
N ALA A 164 2.61 -29.52 14.40
CA ALA A 164 2.33 -29.22 12.99
C ALA A 164 0.84 -28.96 12.74
N THR A 165 -0.05 -29.75 13.35
CA THR A 165 -1.51 -29.58 13.22
C THR A 165 -1.99 -28.31 13.91
N GLY A 166 -1.49 -28.02 15.12
CA GLY A 166 -1.83 -26.80 15.87
C GLY A 166 -1.37 -25.53 15.14
N PHE A 167 -0.12 -25.51 14.66
CA PHE A 167 0.41 -24.41 13.85
C PHE A 167 -0.38 -24.22 12.55
N GLY A 168 -0.70 -25.32 11.85
CA GLY A 168 -1.52 -25.28 10.63
C GLY A 168 -2.92 -24.70 10.86
N PHE A 169 -3.57 -25.10 11.95
CA PHE A 169 -4.90 -24.58 12.32
C PHE A 169 -4.87 -23.08 12.66
N CYS A 170 -3.90 -22.64 13.47
CA CYS A 170 -3.70 -21.22 13.78
C CYS A 170 -3.41 -20.40 12.51
N ASN A 171 -2.57 -20.91 11.60
CA ASN A 171 -2.27 -20.22 10.34
C ASN A 171 -3.49 -20.15 9.42
N ALA A 172 -4.32 -21.20 9.37
CA ALA A 172 -5.59 -21.18 8.63
C ALA A 172 -6.55 -20.11 9.17
N LEU A 173 -6.69 -20.00 10.49
CA LEU A 173 -7.47 -18.94 11.13
C LEU A 173 -6.91 -17.55 10.83
N CYS A 174 -5.58 -17.38 10.84
CA CYS A 174 -4.94 -16.12 10.48
C CYS A 174 -5.24 -15.72 9.04
N LYS A 175 -5.20 -16.66 8.09
CA LYS A 175 -5.57 -16.40 6.69
C LYS A 175 -7.04 -16.04 6.53
N LEU A 176 -7.95 -16.70 7.25
CA LEU A 176 -9.37 -16.33 7.26
C LEU A 176 -9.57 -14.91 7.80
N ALA A 177 -8.89 -14.56 8.89
CA ALA A 177 -8.92 -13.21 9.45
C ALA A 177 -8.36 -12.17 8.45
N ALA A 178 -7.32 -12.50 7.68
CA ALA A 178 -6.78 -11.63 6.64
C ALA A 178 -7.78 -11.41 5.50
N VAL A 179 -8.51 -12.44 5.07
CA VAL A 179 -9.57 -12.32 4.04
C VAL A 179 -10.70 -11.41 4.54
N LEU A 180 -11.21 -11.68 5.74
CA LEU A 180 -12.27 -10.86 6.36
C LEU A 180 -11.81 -9.42 6.57
N GLY A 181 -10.57 -9.22 7.04
CA GLY A 181 -9.95 -7.93 7.17
C GLY A 181 -9.97 -7.18 5.85
N ASN A 182 -9.39 -7.73 4.79
CA ASN A 182 -9.33 -7.07 3.48
C ASN A 182 -10.72 -6.68 2.94
N LEU A 183 -11.75 -7.50 3.17
CA LEU A 183 -13.13 -7.16 2.78
C LEU A 183 -13.68 -5.96 3.56
N ILE A 184 -13.47 -5.93 4.88
CA ILE A 184 -13.86 -4.82 5.75
C ILE A 184 -13.09 -3.56 5.34
N PHE A 185 -11.76 -3.63 5.28
CA PHE A 185 -10.90 -2.51 4.89
C PHE A 185 -11.25 -1.99 3.49
N GLY A 186 -11.47 -2.87 2.51
CA GLY A 186 -11.82 -2.49 1.14
C GLY A 186 -13.13 -1.71 1.04
N SER A 187 -14.15 -2.10 1.82
CA SER A 187 -15.43 -1.38 1.85
C SER A 187 -15.35 -0.05 2.60
N LEU A 188 -14.52 0.05 3.65
CA LEU A 188 -14.41 1.24 4.49
C LEU A 188 -13.51 2.34 3.90
N VAL A 189 -12.49 1.97 3.11
CA VAL A 189 -11.55 2.92 2.49
C VAL A 189 -12.25 3.92 1.56
N GLY A 190 -13.38 3.53 0.95
CA GLY A 190 -14.17 4.41 0.08
C GLY A 190 -14.91 5.53 0.80
N ILE A 191 -15.12 5.43 2.13
CA ILE A 191 -15.88 6.42 2.91
C ILE A 191 -14.92 7.38 3.61
N THR A 192 -14.02 6.87 4.45
CA THR A 192 -12.98 7.68 5.11
C THR A 192 -11.74 6.86 5.40
N LYS A 193 -10.56 7.48 5.26
CA LYS A 193 -9.26 6.83 5.54
C LYS A 193 -8.98 6.66 7.04
N ALA A 194 -9.69 7.37 7.91
CA ALA A 194 -9.45 7.36 9.36
C ALA A 194 -10.04 6.13 10.07
N ILE A 195 -11.23 5.67 9.66
CA ILE A 195 -11.90 4.53 10.31
C ILE A 195 -11.04 3.25 10.26
N PRO A 196 -10.45 2.87 9.11
CA PRO A 196 -9.63 1.67 9.08
C PRO A 196 -8.36 1.77 9.94
N ILE A 197 -7.73 2.96 10.02
CA ILE A 197 -6.54 3.17 10.86
C ILE A 197 -6.88 2.98 12.34
N LEU A 198 -7.98 3.57 12.81
CA LEU A 198 -8.43 3.45 14.21
C LEU A 198 -8.87 2.03 14.55
N LEU A 199 -9.52 1.34 13.61
CA LEU A 199 -9.91 -0.06 13.78
C LEU A 199 -8.68 -0.97 13.88
N ALA A 200 -7.68 -0.76 13.02
CA ALA A 200 -6.42 -1.51 13.10
C ALA A 200 -5.68 -1.25 14.42
N SER A 201 -5.55 0.01 14.85
CA SER A 201 -4.86 0.35 16.10
C SER A 201 -5.54 -0.25 17.32
N THR A 202 -6.87 -0.20 17.38
CA THR A 202 -7.63 -0.77 18.52
C THR A 202 -7.51 -2.28 18.59
N VAL A 203 -7.62 -2.98 17.46
CA VAL A 203 -7.46 -4.44 17.40
C VAL A 203 -6.04 -4.85 17.81
N LEU A 204 -5.01 -4.14 17.37
CA LEU A 204 -3.61 -4.41 17.75
C LEU A 204 -3.36 -4.20 19.24
N VAL A 205 -3.86 -3.10 19.81
CA VAL A 205 -3.70 -2.82 21.25
C VAL A 205 -4.47 -3.84 22.09
N CYS A 206 -5.72 -4.15 21.72
CA CYS A 206 -6.50 -5.19 22.40
C CYS A 206 -5.82 -6.57 22.29
N GLY A 207 -5.33 -6.93 21.11
CA GLY A 207 -4.58 -8.18 20.88
C GLY A 207 -3.31 -8.25 21.72
N GLY A 208 -2.53 -7.18 21.77
CA GLY A 208 -1.32 -7.08 22.59
C GLY A 208 -1.62 -7.16 24.09
N LEU A 209 -2.68 -6.50 24.57
CA LEU A 209 -3.11 -6.55 25.98
C LEU A 209 -3.57 -7.96 26.38
N VAL A 210 -4.34 -8.63 25.52
CA VAL A 210 -4.73 -10.04 25.74
C VAL A 210 -3.49 -10.94 25.71
N GLY A 211 -2.55 -10.67 24.80
CA GLY A 211 -1.26 -11.38 24.73
C GLY A 211 -0.45 -11.27 26.02
N LEU A 212 -0.40 -10.09 26.65
CA LEU A 212 0.26 -9.89 27.95
C LEU A 212 -0.45 -10.59 29.12
N ARG A 213 -1.72 -10.99 28.96
CA ARG A 213 -2.48 -11.73 29.98
C ARG A 213 -2.30 -13.25 29.86
N LEU A 214 -1.58 -13.74 28.86
CA LEU A 214 -1.25 -15.15 28.77
C LEU A 214 -0.28 -15.53 29.92
N PRO A 215 -0.50 -16.68 30.59
CA PRO A 215 0.38 -17.15 31.65
C PRO A 215 1.77 -17.48 31.09
N ASP A 216 2.80 -17.09 31.82
CA ASP A 216 4.21 -17.22 31.42
C ASP A 216 4.60 -18.70 31.20
N THR A 217 4.83 -19.10 29.95
CA THR A 217 5.23 -20.48 29.58
C THR A 217 6.66 -20.83 30.01
N ARG A 218 7.41 -19.85 30.54
CA ARG A 218 8.82 -20.01 30.94
C ARG A 218 9.06 -21.08 32.02
N SER A 219 8.04 -21.47 32.77
CA SER A 219 8.14 -22.43 33.88
C SER A 219 7.84 -23.90 33.51
N ASN A 220 7.24 -24.16 32.35
CA ASN A 220 6.90 -25.51 31.90
C ASN A 220 7.46 -25.71 30.49
N VAL A 221 8.76 -25.99 30.40
CA VAL A 221 9.32 -26.63 29.22
C VAL A 221 8.72 -28.04 29.19
N LEU A 222 7.57 -28.20 28.53
CA LEU A 222 7.00 -29.52 28.25
C LEU A 222 7.87 -30.14 27.15
N MET A 223 8.96 -30.76 27.60
CA MET A 223 9.82 -31.62 26.80
C MET A 223 9.08 -32.90 26.43
#